data_AF-A0A641Y2G0-F1
#
_entry.id   AF-A0A641Y2G0-F1
#
_cell.length_a   1.000
_cell.length_b   1.000
_cell.length_c   1.000
_cell.angle_alpha   90.00
_cell.angle_beta   90.00
_cell.angle_gamma   90.00
#
_symmetry.space_group_name_H-M   'P 1'
#
loop_
_entity.id
_entity.type
_entity.pdbx_description
1 polymer ?
#
loop_
_entity_poly.entity_id
_entity_poly.type
_entity_poly.pdbx_seq_one_letter_code
_entity_poly.pdbx_strand_id
1 'polypeptide(L)'
;SDRNCPPPNITVKNPCNGHAHLLYALWLPVRTAPDASASALKYAAAIERSLCEKLGADVNYSGLICKNPFHREWQVAEWREDAYTLDELADYLDLSASACRSIDKNYGMGRNCHLFEMTRKWAYRAIRQGWPVFSQWLDAVIQRVEMYNASLPVPLSPPECRAIGKSIAKYTHRNFTPETFAQYVADTHTPEIQAKRGRKGGIAKGEAYDDKRFMALCMLENGYSQKAIAAMLEVSTRTIRNWKSGK
;
A
#
# COMPACT_ATOMS: atom_id res chain seq x y z
N SER A 1 10.00 31.86 -0.80
CA SER A 1 9.59 31.70 0.60
C SER A 1 10.51 30.72 1.27
N ASP A 2 11.12 31.15 2.37
CA ASP A 2 12.05 30.39 3.21
C ASP A 2 11.34 29.21 3.89
N ARG A 3 11.18 28.11 3.16
CA ARG A 3 10.67 26.84 3.70
C ARG A 3 11.71 26.09 4.55
N ASN A 4 12.85 26.73 4.83
CA ASN A 4 14.02 26.13 5.46
C ASN A 4 14.41 24.78 4.81
N CYS A 5 14.23 24.66 3.49
CA CYS A 5 14.68 23.51 2.70
C CYS A 5 16.11 23.75 2.21
N PRO A 6 16.91 22.68 2.04
CA PRO A 6 18.20 22.80 1.39
C PRO A 6 17.99 23.30 -0.05
N PRO A 7 18.86 24.18 -0.58
CA PRO A 7 18.77 24.57 -1.98
C PRO A 7 19.07 23.36 -2.88
N PRO A 8 18.33 23.19 -4.00
CA PRO A 8 18.68 22.19 -5.01
C PRO A 8 20.05 22.52 -5.61
N ASN A 9 20.78 21.55 -6.16
CA ASN A 9 21.98 21.86 -6.94
C ASN A 9 21.61 22.64 -8.20
N ILE A 10 20.57 22.18 -8.91
CA ILE A 10 20.13 22.77 -10.16
C ILE A 10 18.60 22.85 -10.19
N THR A 11 18.07 23.96 -10.69
CA THR A 11 16.66 24.08 -11.08
C THR A 11 16.55 24.16 -12.59
N VAL A 12 15.66 23.36 -13.18
CA VAL A 12 15.33 23.40 -14.62
C VAL A 12 13.86 23.75 -14.77
N LYS A 13 13.56 24.99 -15.19
CA LYS A 13 12.21 25.54 -15.26
C LYS A 13 11.77 25.74 -16.70
N ASN A 14 10.53 25.36 -16.99
CA ASN A 14 9.85 25.73 -18.22
C ASN A 14 9.32 27.18 -18.07
N PRO A 15 9.80 28.14 -18.86
CA PRO A 15 9.38 29.54 -18.74
C PRO A 15 7.92 29.78 -19.16
N CYS A 16 7.36 28.92 -20.03
CA CYS A 16 6.02 29.08 -20.58
C CYS A 16 4.92 28.74 -19.57
N ASN A 17 5.09 27.68 -18.78
CA ASN A 17 4.08 27.21 -17.82
C ASN A 17 4.54 27.26 -16.35
N GLY A 18 5.80 27.63 -16.10
CA GLY A 18 6.35 27.77 -14.76
C GLY A 18 6.73 26.46 -14.06
N HIS A 19 6.44 25.29 -14.63
CA HIS A 19 6.79 24.00 -14.03
C HIS A 19 8.31 23.80 -14.02
N ALA A 20 8.85 23.40 -12.86
CA ALA A 20 10.28 23.23 -12.65
C ALA A 20 10.63 21.87 -12.06
N HIS A 21 11.81 21.35 -12.40
CA HIS A 21 12.43 20.23 -11.70
C HIS A 21 13.56 20.77 -10.83
N LEU A 22 13.60 20.31 -9.58
CA LEU A 22 14.64 20.59 -8.63
C LEU A 22 15.53 19.35 -8.54
N LEU A 23 16.81 19.50 -8.82
CA LEU A 23 17.78 18.41 -8.87
C LEU A 23 18.70 18.51 -7.66
N TYR A 24 18.74 17.45 -6.87
CA TYR A 24 19.67 17.29 -5.73
C TYR A 24 20.67 16.21 -6.10
N ALA A 25 21.95 16.60 -6.21
CA ALA A 25 23.04 15.70 -6.50
C ALA A 25 23.46 14.99 -5.22
N LEU A 26 23.64 13.68 -5.27
CA LEU A 26 24.15 12.89 -4.15
C LEU A 26 25.64 12.60 -4.37
N TRP A 27 26.44 12.85 -3.34
CA TRP A 27 27.87 12.52 -3.31
C TRP A 27 28.08 11.01 -3.47
N LEU A 28 27.31 10.21 -2.72
CA LEU A 28 27.28 8.76 -2.85
C LEU A 28 25.97 8.35 -3.54
N PRO A 29 25.99 7.85 -4.79
CA PRO A 29 24.78 7.46 -5.49
C PRO A 29 24.15 6.23 -4.84
N VAL A 30 22.81 6.21 -4.79
CA VAL A 30 22.04 5.07 -4.29
C VAL A 30 21.69 4.16 -5.46
N ARG A 31 22.18 2.92 -5.41
CA ARG A 31 21.88 1.90 -6.41
C ARG A 31 20.39 1.50 -6.33
N THR A 32 19.71 1.43 -7.49
CA THR A 32 18.27 1.09 -7.60
C THR A 32 17.99 -0.26 -8.27
N ALA A 33 19.03 -1.03 -8.59
CA ALA A 33 18.92 -2.36 -9.19
C ALA A 33 18.41 -3.42 -8.18
N PRO A 34 17.93 -4.59 -8.62
CA PRO A 34 17.36 -5.62 -7.75
C PRO A 34 18.30 -6.17 -6.66
N ASP A 35 19.61 -6.05 -6.86
CA ASP A 35 20.68 -6.45 -5.94
C ASP A 35 21.10 -5.33 -4.96
N ALA A 36 20.42 -4.18 -4.99
CA ALA A 36 20.75 -3.04 -4.15
C ALA A 36 20.41 -3.26 -2.67
N SER A 37 21.10 -2.51 -1.81
CA SER A 37 20.82 -2.51 -0.37
C SER A 37 19.42 -1.97 -0.09
N ALA A 38 18.56 -2.85 0.43
CA ALA A 38 17.19 -2.50 0.79
C ALA A 38 17.11 -1.44 1.90
N SER A 39 18.11 -1.34 2.79
CA SER A 39 18.15 -0.30 3.83
C SER A 39 18.49 1.06 3.24
N ALA A 40 19.50 1.14 2.38
CA ALA A 40 19.91 2.38 1.72
C ALA A 40 18.78 2.94 0.83
N LEU A 41 18.10 2.07 0.08
CA LEU A 41 16.94 2.45 -0.74
C LEU A 41 15.79 3.01 0.10
N LYS A 42 15.48 2.36 1.23
CA LYS A 42 14.42 2.85 2.13
C LYS A 42 14.77 4.22 2.72
N TYR A 43 16.03 4.42 3.10
CA TYR A 43 16.48 5.69 3.68
C TYR A 43 16.44 6.82 2.65
N ALA A 44 16.96 6.59 1.45
CA ALA A 44 16.89 7.56 0.36
C ALA A 44 15.45 7.90 -0.05
N ALA A 45 14.55 6.89 -0.11
CA ALA A 45 13.14 7.11 -0.38
C ALA A 45 12.43 7.92 0.72
N ALA A 46 12.81 7.73 1.98
CA ALA A 46 12.28 8.53 3.10
C ALA A 46 12.72 9.99 2.99
N ILE A 47 13.99 10.24 2.67
CA ILE A 47 14.52 11.59 2.43
C ILE A 47 13.82 12.25 1.24
N GLU A 48 13.76 11.58 0.09
CA GLU A 48 13.08 12.09 -1.11
C GLU A 48 11.63 12.48 -0.79
N ARG A 49 10.91 11.61 -0.09
CA ARG A 49 9.51 11.86 0.30
C ARG A 49 9.40 13.09 1.20
N SER A 50 10.15 13.15 2.29
CA SER A 50 10.11 14.28 3.23
C SER A 50 10.51 15.58 2.53
N LEU A 51 11.46 15.54 1.60
CA LEU A 51 11.86 16.68 0.80
C LEU A 51 10.75 17.15 -0.16
N CYS A 52 10.10 16.21 -0.86
CA CYS A 52 8.94 16.49 -1.71
C CYS A 52 7.77 17.10 -0.92
N GLU A 53 7.44 16.54 0.25
CA GLU A 53 6.39 17.06 1.14
C GLU A 53 6.72 18.48 1.60
N LYS A 54 7.95 18.72 2.07
CA LYS A 54 8.39 20.03 2.56
C LYS A 54 8.43 21.10 1.44
N LEU A 55 8.78 20.70 0.22
CA LEU A 55 8.79 21.60 -0.95
C LEU A 55 7.39 21.82 -1.55
N GLY A 56 6.38 21.03 -1.17
CA GLY A 56 5.08 21.02 -1.85
C GLY A 56 5.20 20.59 -3.30
N ALA A 57 6.05 19.60 -3.57
CA ALA A 57 6.28 19.06 -4.91
C ALA A 57 5.02 18.42 -5.49
N ASP A 58 4.95 18.32 -6.82
CA ASP A 58 3.84 17.65 -7.50
C ASP A 58 3.79 16.16 -7.13
N VAL A 59 2.76 15.80 -6.35
CA VAL A 59 2.51 14.43 -5.90
C VAL A 59 2.26 13.43 -7.04
N ASN A 60 1.93 13.93 -8.24
CA ASN A 60 1.67 13.13 -9.44
C ASN A 60 2.90 12.93 -10.33
N TYR A 61 4.01 13.60 -10.03
CA TYR A 61 5.24 13.37 -10.77
C TYR A 61 5.85 12.01 -10.41
N SER A 62 6.13 11.18 -11.43
CA SER A 62 6.56 9.80 -11.26
C SER A 62 8.07 9.61 -11.10
N GLY A 63 8.87 10.68 -11.25
CA GLY A 63 10.34 10.59 -11.20
C GLY A 63 11.00 9.99 -12.45
N LEU A 64 10.23 9.55 -13.44
CA LEU A 64 10.77 8.82 -14.62
C LEU A 64 11.29 9.72 -15.74
N ILE A 65 10.89 11.00 -15.77
CA ILE A 65 11.20 11.93 -16.87
C ILE A 65 11.71 13.24 -16.30
N CYS A 66 12.99 13.56 -16.51
CA CYS A 66 13.55 14.85 -16.15
C CYS A 66 13.69 15.79 -17.35
N LYS A 67 13.50 17.10 -17.14
CA LYS A 67 13.91 18.14 -18.10
C LYS A 67 15.43 18.12 -18.23
N ASN A 68 15.94 18.15 -19.45
CA ASN A 68 17.38 18.17 -19.74
C ASN A 68 17.96 19.58 -19.48
N PRO A 69 18.83 19.79 -18.47
CA PRO A 69 19.41 21.10 -18.19
C PRO A 69 20.15 21.74 -19.38
N PHE A 70 20.65 20.96 -20.33
CA PHE A 70 21.37 21.48 -21.49
C PHE A 70 20.47 21.96 -22.64
N HIS A 71 19.15 21.82 -22.50
CA HIS A 71 18.22 22.24 -23.54
C HIS A 71 17.95 23.75 -23.47
N ARG A 72 18.04 24.44 -24.62
CA ARG A 72 17.95 25.91 -24.73
C ARG A 72 16.59 26.49 -24.33
N GLU A 73 15.53 25.69 -24.36
CA GLU A 73 14.17 26.15 -24.00
C GLU A 73 13.95 26.28 -22.49
N TRP A 74 14.84 25.74 -21.66
CA TRP A 74 14.68 25.76 -20.21
C TRP A 74 15.46 26.89 -19.58
N GLN A 75 14.83 27.53 -18.60
CA GLN A 75 15.51 28.44 -17.69
C GLN A 75 16.20 27.59 -16.62
N VAL A 76 17.54 27.60 -16.64
CA VAL A 76 18.36 26.86 -15.68
C VAL A 76 19.00 27.82 -14.69
N ALA A 77 19.04 27.42 -13.42
CA ALA A 77 19.83 28.10 -12.41
C ALA A 77 20.54 27.05 -11.55
N GLU A 78 21.81 27.33 -11.27
CA GLU A 78 22.66 26.54 -10.37
C GLU A 78 22.71 27.27 -9.03
N TRP A 79 22.50 26.53 -7.94
CA TRP A 79 22.46 27.12 -6.59
C TRP A 79 23.55 26.54 -5.69
N ARG A 80 24.04 25.34 -6.00
CA ARG A 80 25.08 24.66 -5.24
C ARG A 80 25.90 23.74 -6.13
N GLU A 81 27.21 23.91 -6.07
CA GLU A 81 28.19 23.08 -6.78
C GLU A 81 28.38 21.72 -6.08
N ASP A 82 28.55 21.72 -4.75
CA ASP A 82 28.81 20.50 -3.99
C ASP A 82 27.61 19.56 -3.91
N ALA A 83 27.85 18.27 -4.10
CA ALA A 83 26.85 17.23 -3.92
C ALA A 83 26.54 16.99 -2.42
N TYR A 84 25.31 16.60 -2.12
CA TYR A 84 24.86 16.30 -0.77
C TYR A 84 25.20 14.88 -0.33
N THR A 85 25.47 14.67 0.94
CA THR A 85 25.28 13.34 1.54
C THR A 85 23.81 13.13 1.88
N LEU A 86 23.37 11.86 2.00
CA LEU A 86 22.00 11.58 2.45
C LEU A 86 21.76 12.11 3.88
N ASP A 87 22.77 11.99 4.74
CA ASP A 87 22.69 12.46 6.13
C ASP A 87 22.54 13.99 6.18
N GLU A 88 23.27 14.72 5.33
CA GLU A 88 23.13 16.17 5.23
C GLU A 88 21.71 16.56 4.80
N LEU A 89 21.12 15.89 3.80
CA LEU A 89 19.73 16.17 3.42
C LEU A 89 18.76 15.83 4.56
N ALA A 90 19.03 14.77 5.32
CA ALA A 90 18.21 14.36 6.45
C ALA A 90 18.21 15.41 7.59
N ASP A 91 19.30 16.14 7.81
CA ASP A 91 19.37 17.19 8.83
C ASP A 91 18.36 18.33 8.59
N TYR A 92 17.94 18.52 7.34
CA TYR A 92 16.89 19.50 7.00
C TYR A 92 15.46 18.95 7.13
N LEU A 93 15.27 17.66 7.43
CA LEU A 93 13.99 16.97 7.28
C LEU A 93 13.56 16.30 8.59
N ASP A 94 12.25 16.34 8.85
CA ASP A 94 11.68 15.50 9.91
C ASP A 94 11.36 14.11 9.33
N LEU A 95 12.28 13.17 9.53
CA LEU A 95 12.11 11.77 9.11
C LEU A 95 11.23 10.96 10.07
N SER A 96 10.86 11.49 11.24
CA SER A 96 10.07 10.75 12.23
C SER A 96 8.65 10.42 11.74
N ALA A 97 8.09 11.27 10.86
CA ALA A 97 6.81 11.05 10.20
C ALA A 97 6.84 9.93 9.14
N SER A 98 8.02 9.65 8.58
CA SER A 98 8.21 8.67 7.49
C SER A 98 8.25 7.20 7.95
N ALA A 99 8.28 6.95 9.27
CA ALA A 99 8.27 5.62 9.88
C ALA A 99 6.94 4.85 9.71
N CYS A 100 5.94 5.45 9.06
CA CYS A 100 4.68 4.77 8.76
C CYS A 100 4.93 3.63 7.76
N ARG A 101 4.86 2.38 8.25
CA ARG A 101 4.99 1.12 7.49
C ARG A 101 3.90 0.91 6.42
N SER A 102 3.20 1.95 6.00
CA SER A 102 2.34 1.88 4.82
C SER A 102 3.16 2.32 3.62
N ILE A 103 3.26 1.43 2.62
CA ILE A 103 3.39 1.85 1.22
C ILE A 103 2.50 3.06 1.06
N ASP A 104 3.11 4.23 0.85
CA ASP A 104 2.39 5.48 0.91
C ASP A 104 1.27 5.43 -0.12
N LYS A 105 0.03 5.45 0.38
CA LYS A 105 -1.15 5.48 -0.49
C LYS A 105 -1.21 6.78 -1.31
N ASN A 106 -0.31 7.73 -1.04
CA ASN A 106 -0.31 9.07 -1.61
C ASN A 106 0.86 9.36 -2.57
N TYR A 107 1.88 8.48 -2.71
CA TYR A 107 3.01 8.68 -3.64
C TYR A 107 2.88 7.81 -4.90
N GLY A 108 3.26 8.35 -6.07
CA GLY A 108 2.93 7.83 -7.42
C GLY A 108 3.04 6.30 -7.61
N MET A 109 4.15 5.69 -7.20
CA MET A 109 4.35 4.23 -7.32
C MET A 109 3.47 3.42 -6.34
N GLY A 110 3.18 3.98 -5.16
CA GLY A 110 2.38 3.37 -4.11
C GLY A 110 0.90 3.30 -4.47
N ARG A 111 0.36 4.30 -5.17
CA ARG A 111 -1.04 4.33 -5.65
C ARG A 111 -1.33 3.24 -6.68
N ASN A 112 -0.47 3.13 -7.69
CA ASN A 112 -0.60 2.10 -8.73
C ASN A 112 -0.51 0.69 -8.11
N CYS A 113 0.51 0.46 -7.26
CA CYS A 113 0.69 -0.81 -6.56
C CYS A 113 -0.51 -1.12 -5.63
N HIS A 114 -1.03 -0.11 -4.92
CA HIS A 114 -2.17 -0.26 -4.04
C HIS A 114 -3.44 -0.67 -4.81
N LEU A 115 -3.77 0.04 -5.90
CA LEU A 115 -4.91 -0.30 -6.75
C LEU A 115 -4.74 -1.68 -7.39
N PHE A 116 -3.54 -2.01 -7.85
CA PHE A 116 -3.24 -3.34 -8.38
C PHE A 116 -3.45 -4.44 -7.34
N GLU A 117 -2.90 -4.27 -6.13
CA GLU A 117 -2.97 -5.23 -5.03
C GLU A 117 -4.41 -5.47 -4.55
N MET A 118 -5.18 -4.40 -4.43
CA MET A 118 -6.59 -4.45 -4.07
C MET A 118 -7.41 -5.15 -5.17
N THR A 119 -7.21 -4.74 -6.42
CA THR A 119 -8.02 -5.23 -7.54
C THR A 119 -7.71 -6.68 -7.86
N ARG A 120 -6.44 -7.11 -7.86
CA ARG A 120 -6.07 -8.50 -8.20
C ARG A 120 -6.67 -9.52 -7.22
N LYS A 121 -6.70 -9.18 -5.93
CA LYS A 121 -7.27 -10.06 -4.88
C LYS A 121 -8.77 -10.25 -5.07
N TRP A 122 -9.47 -9.18 -5.44
CA TRP A 122 -10.88 -9.26 -5.84
C TRP A 122 -11.03 -10.09 -7.10
N ALA A 123 -10.23 -9.82 -8.14
CA ALA A 123 -10.32 -10.44 -9.45
C ALA A 123 -10.15 -11.97 -9.40
N TYR A 124 -9.22 -12.49 -8.59
CA TYR A 124 -9.00 -13.93 -8.40
C TYR A 124 -10.23 -14.68 -7.89
N ARG A 125 -11.14 -13.97 -7.21
CA ARG A 125 -12.40 -14.53 -6.70
C ARG A 125 -13.54 -14.25 -7.67
N ALA A 126 -13.62 -13.03 -8.20
CA ALA A 126 -14.72 -12.56 -9.01
C ALA A 126 -14.79 -13.23 -10.39
N ILE A 127 -13.66 -13.65 -10.98
CA ILE A 127 -13.67 -14.32 -12.30
C ILE A 127 -14.50 -15.60 -12.32
N ARG A 128 -14.66 -16.25 -11.16
CA ARG A 128 -15.47 -17.46 -10.99
C ARG A 128 -16.98 -17.20 -11.01
N GLN A 129 -17.41 -15.94 -11.01
CA GLN A 129 -18.83 -15.56 -11.10
C GLN A 129 -19.28 -15.56 -12.56
N GLY A 130 -19.36 -16.75 -13.14
CA GLY A 130 -19.87 -16.95 -14.50
C GLY A 130 -18.82 -16.98 -15.62
N TRP A 131 -17.52 -16.94 -15.30
CA TRP A 131 -16.42 -17.07 -16.26
C TRP A 131 -16.63 -16.24 -17.54
N PRO A 132 -16.76 -14.91 -17.40
CA PRO A 132 -17.14 -14.04 -18.51
C PRO A 132 -16.10 -14.04 -19.63
N VAL A 133 -16.57 -13.81 -20.85
CA VAL A 133 -15.70 -13.59 -22.02
C VAL A 133 -14.77 -12.40 -21.79
N PHE A 134 -13.58 -12.43 -22.41
CA PHE A 134 -12.50 -11.48 -22.12
C PHE A 134 -12.90 -10.00 -22.22
N SER A 135 -13.74 -9.61 -23.19
CA SER A 135 -14.18 -8.22 -23.34
C SER A 135 -14.98 -7.74 -22.11
N GLN A 136 -16.00 -8.51 -21.72
CA GLN A 136 -16.81 -8.23 -20.53
C GLN A 136 -15.96 -8.27 -19.26
N TRP A 137 -15.02 -9.22 -19.18
CA TRP A 137 -14.11 -9.32 -18.04
C TRP A 137 -13.17 -8.11 -17.94
N LEU A 138 -12.62 -7.68 -19.06
CA LEU A 138 -11.75 -6.51 -19.14
C LEU A 138 -12.48 -5.26 -18.63
N ASP A 139 -13.69 -5.02 -19.11
CA ASP A 139 -14.51 -3.88 -18.70
C ASP A 139 -14.84 -3.93 -17.20
N ALA A 140 -15.24 -5.11 -16.69
CA ALA A 140 -15.55 -5.29 -15.27
C ALA A 140 -14.32 -5.02 -14.37
N VAL A 141 -13.13 -5.46 -14.77
CA VAL A 141 -11.90 -5.23 -14.01
C VAL A 141 -11.49 -3.76 -14.06
N ILE A 142 -11.57 -3.10 -15.22
CA ILE A 142 -11.27 -1.66 -15.35
C ILE A 142 -12.23 -0.85 -14.46
N GLN A 143 -13.53 -1.12 -14.54
CA GLN A 143 -14.53 -0.45 -13.71
C GLN A 143 -14.23 -0.64 -12.21
N ARG A 144 -13.75 -1.83 -11.82
CA ARG A 144 -13.35 -2.07 -10.43
C ARG A 144 -12.14 -1.25 -10.00
N VAL A 145 -11.13 -1.11 -10.88
CA VAL A 145 -9.97 -0.24 -10.62
C VAL A 145 -10.43 1.21 -10.46
N GLU A 146 -11.29 1.70 -11.35
CA GLU A 146 -11.83 3.07 -11.31
C GLU A 146 -12.62 3.33 -10.03
N MET A 147 -13.43 2.35 -9.59
CA MET A 147 -14.16 2.43 -8.33
C MET A 147 -13.21 2.56 -7.13
N TYR A 148 -12.12 1.80 -7.06
CA TYR A 148 -11.12 1.95 -6.00
C TYR A 148 -10.33 3.26 -6.12
N ASN A 149 -10.05 3.70 -7.34
CA ASN A 149 -9.36 4.96 -7.62
C ASN A 149 -10.17 6.18 -7.12
N ALA A 150 -11.50 6.13 -7.25
CA ALA A 150 -12.39 7.18 -6.76
C ALA A 150 -12.36 7.35 -5.23
N SER A 151 -11.88 6.35 -4.48
CA SER A 151 -11.71 6.43 -3.02
C SER A 151 -10.34 6.97 -2.60
N LEU A 152 -9.42 7.24 -3.53
CA LEU A 152 -8.12 7.81 -3.21
C LEU A 152 -8.22 9.33 -3.01
N PRO A 153 -7.47 9.91 -2.04
CA PRO A 153 -7.41 11.37 -1.88
C PRO A 153 -6.95 12.10 -3.14
N VAL A 154 -6.03 11.48 -3.90
CA VAL A 154 -5.56 11.97 -5.20
C VAL A 154 -5.66 10.83 -6.23
N PRO A 155 -6.73 10.79 -7.03
CA PRO A 155 -6.95 9.74 -8.02
C PRO A 155 -5.86 9.69 -9.11
N LEU A 156 -5.57 8.49 -9.60
CA LEU A 156 -4.80 8.27 -10.83
C LEU A 156 -5.62 8.68 -12.06
N SER A 157 -4.91 8.90 -13.17
CA SER A 157 -5.53 9.24 -14.44
C SER A 157 -6.29 8.05 -15.05
N PRO A 158 -7.36 8.29 -15.86
CA PRO A 158 -8.10 7.20 -16.50
C PRO A 158 -7.24 6.25 -17.38
N PRO A 159 -6.21 6.72 -18.12
CA PRO A 159 -5.29 5.83 -18.83
C PRO A 159 -4.52 4.87 -17.90
N GLU A 160 -4.09 5.33 -16.73
CA GLU A 160 -3.38 4.49 -15.75
C GLU A 160 -4.31 3.42 -15.17
N CYS A 161 -5.54 3.77 -14.82
CA CYS A 161 -6.55 2.81 -14.37
C CYS A 161 -6.80 1.72 -15.41
N ARG A 162 -6.92 2.10 -16.69
CA ARG A 162 -7.07 1.16 -17.80
C ARG A 162 -5.85 0.24 -17.96
N ALA A 163 -4.64 0.75 -17.77
CA ALA A 163 -3.42 -0.06 -17.84
C ALA A 163 -3.39 -1.12 -16.72
N ILE A 164 -3.70 -0.74 -15.48
CA ILE A 164 -3.81 -1.65 -14.33
C ILE A 164 -4.86 -2.73 -14.61
N GLY A 165 -6.07 -2.30 -14.99
CA GLY A 165 -7.19 -3.21 -15.24
C GLY A 165 -6.88 -4.21 -16.35
N LYS A 166 -6.27 -3.76 -17.45
CA LYS A 166 -5.86 -4.61 -18.57
C LYS A 166 -4.81 -5.64 -18.17
N SER A 167 -3.84 -5.26 -17.34
CA SER A 167 -2.81 -6.18 -16.82
C SER A 167 -3.44 -7.31 -16.02
N ILE A 168 -4.31 -6.97 -15.06
CA ILE A 168 -4.99 -7.94 -14.20
C ILE A 168 -5.92 -8.83 -15.02
N ALA A 169 -6.76 -8.24 -15.87
CA ALA A 169 -7.73 -8.97 -16.68
C ALA A 169 -7.06 -10.01 -17.58
N LYS A 170 -5.96 -9.64 -18.27
CA LYS A 170 -5.18 -10.57 -19.09
C LYS A 170 -4.62 -11.73 -18.27
N TYR A 171 -4.02 -11.43 -17.11
CA TYR A 171 -3.44 -12.45 -16.27
C TYR A 171 -4.50 -13.42 -15.75
N THR A 172 -5.60 -12.91 -15.21
CA THR A 172 -6.64 -13.78 -14.65
C THR A 172 -7.33 -14.60 -15.72
N HIS A 173 -7.69 -14.00 -16.87
CA HIS A 173 -8.36 -14.73 -17.94
C HIS A 173 -7.47 -15.79 -18.59
N ARG A 174 -6.15 -15.61 -18.59
CA ARG A 174 -5.21 -16.61 -19.12
C ARG A 174 -4.97 -17.77 -18.15
N ASN A 175 -4.88 -17.49 -16.85
CA ASN A 175 -4.40 -18.46 -15.87
C ASN A 175 -5.50 -19.06 -14.98
N PHE A 176 -6.67 -18.44 -14.91
CA PHE A 176 -7.79 -18.91 -14.09
C PHE A 176 -8.87 -19.43 -15.03
N THR A 177 -9.10 -20.73 -14.93
CA THR A 177 -10.09 -21.48 -15.70
C THR A 177 -10.82 -22.43 -14.74
N PRO A 178 -11.98 -22.99 -15.14
CA PRO A 178 -12.66 -24.00 -14.35
C PRO A 178 -11.76 -25.18 -13.97
N GLU A 179 -10.91 -25.64 -14.90
CA GLU A 179 -10.02 -26.79 -14.73
C GLU A 179 -8.88 -26.47 -13.76
N THR A 180 -8.21 -25.33 -13.95
CA THR A 180 -7.14 -24.90 -13.03
C THR A 180 -7.65 -24.64 -11.62
N PHE A 181 -8.90 -24.16 -11.49
CA PHE A 181 -9.54 -24.03 -10.18
C PHE A 181 -9.91 -25.38 -9.57
N ALA A 182 -10.45 -26.32 -10.36
CA ALA A 182 -10.74 -27.67 -9.90
C ALA A 182 -9.48 -28.37 -9.39
N GLN A 183 -8.37 -28.25 -10.13
CA GLN A 183 -7.07 -28.76 -9.71
C GLN A 183 -6.60 -28.11 -8.41
N TYR A 184 -6.66 -26.77 -8.31
CA TYR A 184 -6.33 -26.07 -7.07
C TYR A 184 -7.17 -26.54 -5.88
N VAL A 185 -8.47 -26.81 -6.08
CA VAL A 185 -9.34 -27.35 -5.04
C VAL A 185 -8.89 -28.75 -4.64
N ALA A 186 -8.64 -29.64 -5.60
CA ALA A 186 -8.13 -30.99 -5.34
C ALA A 186 -6.82 -30.97 -4.53
N ASP A 187 -5.90 -30.09 -4.89
CA ASP A 187 -4.58 -30.01 -4.26
C ASP A 187 -4.62 -29.39 -2.85
N THR A 188 -5.56 -28.46 -2.59
CA THR A 188 -5.53 -27.62 -1.38
C THR A 188 -6.71 -27.80 -0.42
N HIS A 189 -7.76 -28.51 -0.83
CA HIS A 189 -8.96 -28.77 -0.02
C HIS A 189 -9.05 -30.22 0.45
N THR A 190 -7.91 -30.91 0.56
CA THR A 190 -7.87 -32.21 1.21
C THR A 190 -8.31 -32.10 2.68
N PRO A 191 -8.94 -33.14 3.25
CA PRO A 191 -9.37 -33.15 4.65
C PRO A 191 -8.26 -32.75 5.62
N GLU A 192 -7.02 -33.19 5.37
CA GLU A 192 -5.85 -32.93 6.21
C GLU A 192 -5.49 -31.44 6.22
N ILE A 193 -5.47 -30.81 5.04
CA ILE A 193 -5.14 -29.38 4.90
C ILE A 193 -6.25 -28.53 5.52
N GLN A 194 -7.52 -28.89 5.29
CA GLN A 194 -8.66 -28.18 5.86
C GLN A 194 -8.72 -28.33 7.38
N ALA A 195 -8.44 -29.52 7.93
CA ALA A 195 -8.35 -29.73 9.37
C ALA A 195 -7.22 -28.89 10.00
N LYS A 196 -6.05 -28.82 9.37
CA LYS A 196 -4.93 -27.97 9.82
C LYS A 196 -5.30 -26.49 9.81
N ARG A 197 -5.97 -26.01 8.75
CA ARG A 197 -6.47 -24.63 8.65
C ARG A 197 -7.53 -24.33 9.72
N GLY A 198 -8.48 -25.24 9.91
CA GLY A 198 -9.52 -25.14 10.94
C GLY A 198 -8.94 -25.07 12.35
N ARG A 199 -7.94 -25.91 12.67
CA ARG A 199 -7.23 -25.88 13.95
C ARG A 199 -6.54 -24.55 14.18
N LYS A 200 -5.78 -24.06 13.19
CA LYS A 200 -5.09 -22.76 13.28
C LYS A 200 -6.09 -21.60 13.46
N GLY A 201 -7.21 -21.63 12.73
CA GLY A 201 -8.28 -20.65 12.88
C GLY A 201 -8.95 -20.70 14.26
N GLY A 202 -9.15 -21.90 14.81
CA GLY A 202 -9.68 -22.10 16.16
C GLY A 202 -8.77 -21.52 17.23
N ILE A 203 -7.45 -21.78 17.15
CA ILE A 203 -6.45 -21.22 18.08
C ILE A 203 -6.44 -19.70 18.02
N ALA A 204 -6.29 -19.12 16.83
CA ALA A 204 -6.25 -17.67 16.66
C ALA A 204 -7.54 -16.99 17.15
N LYS A 205 -8.70 -17.64 16.97
CA LYS A 205 -9.96 -17.15 17.51
C LYS A 205 -9.98 -17.24 19.04
N GLY A 206 -9.49 -18.34 19.63
CA GLY A 206 -9.34 -18.50 21.07
C GLY A 206 -8.49 -17.39 21.68
N GLU A 207 -7.30 -17.14 21.12
CA GLU A 207 -6.39 -16.06 21.52
C GLU A 207 -7.04 -14.68 21.42
N ALA A 208 -7.79 -14.40 20.35
CA ALA A 208 -8.49 -13.12 20.19
C ALA A 208 -9.58 -12.87 21.24
N TYR A 209 -10.07 -13.91 21.92
CA TYR A 209 -11.05 -13.80 23.01
C TYR A 209 -10.43 -13.96 24.40
N ASP A 210 -9.11 -14.13 24.53
CA ASP A 210 -8.48 -14.51 25.80
C ASP A 210 -8.66 -13.43 26.87
N ASP A 211 -8.42 -12.17 26.53
CA ASP A 211 -8.65 -11.02 27.43
C ASP A 211 -10.12 -10.90 27.86
N LYS A 212 -11.04 -11.03 26.90
CA LYS A 212 -12.49 -10.99 27.19
C LYS A 212 -12.92 -12.16 28.07
N ARG A 213 -12.32 -13.33 27.88
CA ARG A 213 -12.59 -14.53 28.67
C ARG A 213 -12.06 -14.36 30.10
N PHE A 214 -10.84 -13.87 30.26
CA PHE A 214 -10.25 -13.57 31.58
C PHE A 214 -11.11 -12.56 32.35
N MET A 215 -11.45 -11.43 31.73
CA MET A 215 -12.29 -10.41 32.33
C MET A 215 -13.68 -10.95 32.70
N ALA A 216 -14.29 -11.76 31.84
CA ALA A 216 -15.58 -12.39 32.12
C ALA A 216 -15.53 -13.32 33.34
N LEU A 217 -14.45 -14.10 33.50
CA LEU A 217 -14.28 -15.00 34.63
C LEU A 217 -14.07 -14.23 35.95
N CYS A 218 -13.23 -13.19 35.95
CA CYS A 218 -13.07 -12.31 37.11
C CYS A 218 -14.41 -11.64 37.51
N MET A 219 -15.18 -11.14 36.54
CA MET A 219 -16.49 -10.53 36.83
C MET A 219 -17.50 -11.56 37.40
N LEU A 220 -17.45 -12.81 36.93
CA LEU A 220 -18.29 -13.89 37.48
C LEU A 220 -17.92 -14.20 38.93
N GLU A 221 -16.63 -14.23 39.28
CA GLU A 221 -16.17 -14.42 40.67
C GLU A 221 -16.58 -13.27 41.59
N ASN A 222 -16.59 -12.04 41.06
CA ASN A 222 -17.07 -10.85 41.77
C ASN A 222 -18.62 -10.77 41.84
N GLY A 223 -19.34 -11.81 41.44
CA GLY A 223 -20.79 -11.91 41.61
C GLY A 223 -21.64 -11.18 40.55
N TYR A 224 -21.04 -10.70 39.45
CA TYR A 224 -21.80 -10.06 38.39
C TYR A 224 -22.70 -11.07 37.65
N SER A 225 -23.90 -10.64 37.25
CA SER A 225 -24.80 -11.48 36.45
C SER A 225 -24.25 -11.68 35.03
N GLN A 226 -24.46 -12.88 34.46
CA GLN A 226 -24.04 -13.19 33.09
C GLN A 226 -24.61 -12.20 32.05
N LYS A 227 -25.80 -11.64 32.29
CA LYS A 227 -26.44 -10.65 31.42
C LYS A 227 -25.68 -9.32 31.44
N ALA A 228 -25.22 -8.88 32.61
CA ALA A 228 -24.44 -7.66 32.75
C ALA A 228 -23.06 -7.81 32.09
N ILE A 229 -22.38 -8.94 32.31
CA ILE A 229 -21.06 -9.23 31.71
C ILE A 229 -21.15 -9.28 30.18
N ALA A 230 -22.17 -9.96 29.65
CA ALA A 230 -22.43 -10.04 28.21
C ALA A 230 -22.60 -8.66 27.57
N ALA A 231 -23.32 -7.75 28.24
CA ALA A 231 -23.49 -6.38 27.78
C ALA A 231 -22.18 -5.58 27.82
N MET A 232 -21.39 -5.69 28.90
CA MET A 232 -20.12 -4.95 29.04
C MET A 232 -19.04 -5.39 28.04
N LEU A 233 -18.95 -6.68 27.74
CA LEU A 233 -17.92 -7.24 26.85
C LEU A 233 -18.37 -7.34 25.39
N GLU A 234 -19.62 -6.94 25.11
CA GLU A 234 -20.29 -7.02 23.80
C GLU A 234 -20.27 -8.45 23.23
N VAL A 235 -20.60 -9.43 24.07
CA VAL A 235 -20.68 -10.84 23.69
C VAL A 235 -22.02 -11.44 24.09
N SER A 236 -22.37 -12.57 23.48
CA SER A 236 -23.62 -13.25 23.82
C SER A 236 -23.55 -13.86 25.24
N THR A 237 -24.69 -13.93 25.93
CA THR A 237 -24.79 -14.66 27.21
C THR A 237 -24.43 -16.14 27.08
N ARG A 238 -24.63 -16.74 25.89
CA ARG A 238 -24.19 -18.10 25.56
C ARG A 238 -22.66 -18.23 25.59
N THR A 239 -21.95 -17.20 25.12
CA THR A 239 -20.48 -17.15 25.16
C THR A 239 -19.97 -17.17 26.60
N ILE A 240 -20.55 -16.34 27.48
CA ILE A 240 -20.21 -16.31 28.90
C ILE A 240 -20.46 -17.66 29.57
N ARG A 241 -21.58 -18.32 29.23
CA ARG A 241 -21.89 -19.67 29.75
C ARG A 241 -20.88 -20.71 29.30
N ASN A 242 -20.45 -20.65 28.03
CA ASN A 242 -19.46 -21.58 27.50
C ASN A 242 -18.12 -21.42 28.23
N TRP A 243 -17.65 -20.18 28.37
CA TRP A 243 -16.42 -19.86 29.11
C TRP A 243 -16.46 -20.32 30.56
N LYS A 244 -17.60 -20.12 31.24
CA LYS A 244 -17.81 -20.63 32.61
C LYS A 244 -17.75 -22.17 32.67
N SER A 245 -18.19 -22.86 31.63
CA SER A 245 -18.19 -24.33 31.56
C SER A 245 -16.90 -24.93 30.99
N GLY A 246 -15.89 -24.11 30.69
CA GLY A 246 -14.60 -24.57 30.13
C GLY A 246 -14.66 -25.02 28.66
N LYS A 247 -15.74 -24.67 27.94
CA LYS A 247 -15.93 -24.93 26.50
C LYS A 247 -15.53 -23.73 25.67
#